data_AF-A0A947FV24-F1
#
_entry.id   AF-A0A947FV24-F1
#
_cell.length_a   1.000
_cell.length_b   1.000
_cell.length_c   1.000
_cell.angle_alpha   90.00
_cell.angle_beta   90.00
_cell.angle_gamma   90.00
#
_symmetry.space_group_name_H-M   'P 1'
#
loop_
_entity.id
_entity.type
_entity.pdbx_description
1 polymer ?
#
loop_
_entity_poly.entity_id
_entity_poly.type
_entity_poly.pdbx_seq_one_letter_code
_entity_poly.pdbx_strand_id
1 'polypeptide(L)'
;FMGVPRPVVVLEDGKPVVTNVPISQSTYAMPTWLAETLNSADGLKTLKLATGIRKRLNLAPRKVPGAWDARGAEEVKAVVAGIFEDLRDYDAARSRTTVLVYFPSVEELQQPNAELAYWLSVVESNARRLDIPFINFVSVFGELPAADVTGLFADGYHFSDEGNALVARELLEHLRDDPRTAARLQ
;
A
#
# COMPACT_ATOMS: atom_id res chain seq x y z
N PHE A 1 23.99 -8.31 13.75
CA PHE A 1 22.98 -7.93 12.75
C PHE A 1 22.22 -6.74 13.28
N MET A 2 22.46 -5.53 12.76
CA MET A 2 21.72 -4.31 13.12
C MET A 2 20.67 -4.06 12.02
N GLY A 3 19.55 -4.80 12.07
CA GLY A 3 18.40 -4.58 11.20
C GLY A 3 17.28 -3.93 12.01
N VAL A 4 16.65 -2.88 11.46
CA VAL A 4 15.40 -2.38 12.03
C VAL A 4 14.32 -3.41 11.67
N PRO A 5 13.64 -4.03 12.65
CA PRO A 5 12.54 -4.94 12.35
C PRO A 5 11.46 -4.14 11.61
N ARG A 6 11.04 -4.62 10.43
CA ARG A 6 9.76 -4.19 9.87
C ARG A 6 8.75 -5.31 10.07
N PRO A 7 7.59 -5.01 10.68
CA PRO A 7 6.51 -5.97 10.76
C PRO A 7 6.01 -6.25 9.33
N VAL A 8 5.94 -7.52 8.97
CA VAL A 8 5.32 -8.02 7.75
C VAL A 8 4.20 -8.95 8.17
N VAL A 9 3.04 -8.85 7.52
CA VAL A 9 1.96 -9.80 7.71
C VAL A 9 2.16 -10.96 6.74
N VAL A 10 2.22 -12.17 7.26
CA VAL A 10 2.31 -13.43 6.49
C VAL A 10 1.15 -14.34 6.88
N LEU A 11 0.84 -15.35 6.06
CA LEU A 11 -0.10 -16.39 6.47
C LEU A 11 0.63 -17.54 7.16
N GLU A 12 0.24 -17.86 8.38
CA GLU A 12 0.62 -19.09 9.08
C GLU A 12 -0.67 -19.87 9.41
N ASP A 13 -0.76 -21.12 8.95
CA ASP A 13 -1.94 -21.97 9.08
C ASP A 13 -3.26 -21.29 8.62
N GLY A 14 -3.17 -20.48 7.55
CA GLY A 14 -4.30 -19.77 6.97
C GLY A 14 -4.75 -18.52 7.73
N LYS A 15 -4.02 -18.12 8.78
CA LYS A 15 -4.30 -16.91 9.56
C LYS A 15 -3.22 -15.85 9.36
N PRO A 16 -3.58 -14.55 9.30
CA PRO A 16 -2.59 -13.49 9.21
C PRO A 16 -1.82 -13.37 10.53
N VAL A 17 -0.49 -13.51 10.46
CA VAL A 17 0.43 -13.38 11.59
C VAL A 17 1.45 -12.29 11.29
N VAL A 18 1.71 -11.41 12.27
CA VAL A 18 2.76 -10.38 12.16
C VAL A 18 4.11 -11.03 12.49
N THR A 19 5.01 -11.06 11.51
CA THR A 19 6.39 -11.52 11.68
C THR A 19 7.38 -10.39 11.41
N ASN A 20 8.48 -10.36 12.15
CA ASN A 20 9.54 -9.36 11.94
C ASN A 20 10.61 -9.94 11.02
N VAL A 21 10.68 -9.44 9.79
CA VAL A 21 11.70 -9.87 8.84
C VAL A 21 12.91 -8.93 8.93
N PRO A 22 14.13 -9.43 9.19
CA PRO A 22 15.32 -8.59 9.17
C PRO A 22 15.64 -8.19 7.72
N ILE A 23 15.53 -6.89 7.43
CA ILE A 23 15.91 -6.34 6.13
C ILE A 23 17.39 -5.95 6.18
N SER A 24 18.17 -6.35 5.17
CA SER A 24 19.55 -5.89 5.06
C SER A 24 19.60 -4.38 4.81
N GLN A 25 20.32 -3.62 5.62
CA GLN A 25 20.51 -2.17 5.49
C GLN A 25 21.26 -1.71 4.22
N SER A 26 21.50 -2.59 3.24
CA SER A 26 22.34 -2.26 2.08
C SER A 26 21.79 -1.13 1.20
N THR A 27 20.54 -0.74 1.37
CA THR A 27 19.93 0.40 0.66
C THR A 27 19.92 1.71 1.45
N TYR A 28 20.27 1.71 2.74
CA TYR A 28 20.26 2.91 3.60
C TYR A 28 21.61 3.25 4.26
N ALA A 29 22.62 2.40 4.11
CA ALA A 29 23.97 2.63 4.62
C ALA A 29 24.97 2.81 3.48
N MET A 30 24.75 3.81 2.62
CA MET A 30 25.87 4.46 1.95
C MET A 30 26.08 5.77 2.69
N PRO A 31 27.09 5.87 3.57
CA PRO A 31 27.48 7.15 4.13
C PRO A 31 27.70 8.13 2.98
N THR A 32 27.15 9.35 3.07
CA THR A 32 27.22 10.36 2.01
C THR A 32 28.66 10.60 1.51
N TRP A 33 29.65 10.47 2.39
CA TRP A 33 31.07 10.55 2.04
C TRP A 33 31.51 9.47 1.03
N LEU A 34 30.94 8.27 1.06
CA LEU A 34 31.27 7.19 0.12
C LEU A 34 30.64 7.42 -1.26
N ALA A 35 29.45 8.01 -1.31
CA ALA A 35 28.81 8.43 -2.56
C ALA A 35 29.57 9.59 -3.23
N GLU A 36 30.09 10.53 -2.45
CA GLU A 36 30.95 11.62 -2.93
C GLU A 36 32.32 11.12 -3.43
N THR A 37 32.89 10.10 -2.76
CA THR A 37 34.17 9.50 -3.16
C THR A 37 34.02 8.67 -4.45
N LEU A 38 32.88 8.01 -4.66
CA LEU A 38 32.61 7.22 -5.87
C LEU A 38 32.29 8.08 -7.11
N ASN A 39 31.64 9.24 -6.94
CA ASN A 39 31.46 10.21 -8.02
C ASN A 39 32.78 10.88 -8.46
N SER A 40 33.81 10.82 -7.61
CA SER A 40 35.17 11.32 -7.93
C SER A 40 36.10 10.24 -8.53
N ALA A 41 35.61 9.01 -8.69
CA ALA A 41 36.42 7.83 -9.04
C ALA A 41 36.30 7.39 -10.52
N ASP A 42 35.99 8.31 -11.43
CA ASP A 42 35.92 8.06 -12.88
C ASP A 42 37.27 7.64 -13.52
N GLY A 43 38.35 7.56 -12.73
CA GLY A 43 39.70 7.21 -13.17
C GLY A 43 40.22 5.82 -12.76
N LEU A 44 39.54 5.04 -11.90
CA LEU A 44 40.18 3.85 -11.30
C LEU A 44 39.92 2.57 -12.10
N LYS A 45 40.97 2.13 -12.83
CA LYS A 45 41.05 0.88 -13.63
C LYS A 45 40.71 -0.40 -12.84
N THR A 46 40.67 -0.35 -11.52
CA THR A 46 40.35 -1.46 -10.62
C THR A 46 38.87 -1.89 -10.68
N LEU A 47 37.94 -0.95 -10.95
CA LEU A 47 36.50 -1.26 -11.09
C LEU A 47 36.19 -2.04 -12.39
N LYS A 48 37.01 -1.91 -13.44
CA LYS A 48 36.90 -2.68 -14.69
C LYS A 48 37.30 -4.16 -14.51
N LEU A 49 38.21 -4.45 -13.58
CA LEU A 49 38.58 -5.83 -13.23
C LEU A 49 37.49 -6.52 -12.41
N ALA A 50 36.88 -5.82 -11.44
CA ALA A 50 35.79 -6.36 -10.63
C ALA A 50 34.55 -6.71 -11.47
N THR A 51 34.21 -5.87 -12.47
CA THR A 51 33.11 -6.13 -13.40
C THR A 51 33.42 -7.27 -14.38
N GLY A 52 34.67 -7.43 -14.81
CA GLY A 52 35.11 -8.54 -15.66
C GLY A 52 35.09 -9.91 -14.96
N ILE A 53 35.51 -9.96 -13.69
CA ILE A 53 35.49 -11.20 -12.88
C ILE A 53 34.05 -11.63 -12.57
N ARG A 54 33.17 -10.67 -12.27
CA ARG A 54 31.75 -10.93 -12.02
C ARG A 54 31.01 -11.53 -13.22
N LYS A 55 31.35 -11.10 -14.45
CA LYS A 55 30.81 -11.64 -15.70
C LYS A 55 31.30 -13.06 -16.00
N ARG A 56 32.55 -13.40 -15.63
CA ARG A 56 33.13 -14.75 -15.84
C ARG A 56 32.69 -15.78 -14.81
N LEU A 57 32.33 -15.37 -13.59
CA LEU A 57 31.90 -16.27 -12.52
C LEU A 57 30.39 -16.56 -12.51
N ASN A 58 29.62 -16.05 -13.49
CA ASN A 58 28.17 -16.17 -13.54
C ASN A 58 27.46 -15.82 -12.22
N LEU A 59 28.07 -14.91 -11.44
CA LEU A 59 27.51 -14.38 -10.20
C LEU A 59 26.45 -13.36 -10.60
N ALA A 60 25.30 -13.90 -11.01
CA ALA A 60 24.10 -13.12 -11.21
C ALA A 60 23.86 -12.27 -9.95
N PRO A 61 23.48 -10.99 -10.09
CA PRO A 61 22.94 -10.27 -8.95
C PRO A 61 21.86 -11.16 -8.32
N ARG A 62 22.00 -11.47 -7.02
CA ARG A 62 20.93 -12.10 -6.26
C ARG A 62 19.73 -11.18 -6.46
N LYS A 63 18.75 -11.63 -7.24
CA LYS A 63 17.50 -10.90 -7.43
C LYS A 63 16.98 -10.63 -6.03
N VAL A 64 16.93 -9.36 -5.64
CA VAL A 64 16.14 -8.95 -4.48
C VAL A 64 14.72 -9.41 -4.83
N PRO A 65 14.06 -10.23 -3.99
CA PRO A 65 12.66 -10.57 -4.22
C PRO A 65 11.88 -9.26 -4.30
N GLY A 66 11.43 -8.90 -5.49
CA GLY A 66 10.96 -7.54 -5.78
C GLY A 66 10.40 -7.34 -7.19
N ALA A 67 10.46 -8.36 -8.05
CA ALA A 67 9.49 -8.47 -9.13
C ALA A 67 8.31 -9.25 -8.54
N TRP A 68 7.16 -8.59 -8.39
CA TRP A 68 5.90 -9.21 -8.05
C TRP A 68 5.57 -10.24 -9.14
N ASP A 69 5.96 -11.49 -8.93
CA ASP A 69 5.51 -12.56 -9.79
C ASP A 69 4.06 -12.91 -9.45
N ALA A 70 3.39 -13.64 -10.34
CA ALA A 70 2.00 -14.05 -10.12
C ALA A 70 1.81 -14.81 -8.79
N ARG A 71 2.86 -15.45 -8.26
CA ARG A 71 2.80 -16.13 -6.96
C ARG A 71 2.74 -15.14 -5.80
N GLY A 72 3.52 -14.07 -5.84
CA GLY A 72 3.46 -12.99 -4.85
C GLY A 72 2.10 -12.29 -4.82
N ALA A 73 1.45 -12.10 -5.98
CA ALA A 73 0.12 -11.51 -6.03
C ALA A 73 -0.96 -12.39 -5.38
N GLU A 74 -0.94 -13.70 -5.60
CA GLU A 74 -1.88 -14.63 -4.97
C GLU A 74 -1.65 -14.75 -3.45
N GLU A 75 -0.40 -14.71 -3.00
CA GLU A 75 -0.09 -14.69 -1.57
C GLU A 75 -0.64 -13.43 -0.90
N VAL A 76 -0.46 -12.26 -1.52
CA VAL A 76 -1.02 -11.01 -0.99
C VAL A 76 -2.55 -11.03 -0.99
N LYS A 77 -3.21 -11.58 -2.01
CA LYS A 77 -4.67 -11.77 -1.99
C LYS A 77 -5.12 -12.63 -0.82
N ALA A 78 -4.41 -13.71 -0.55
CA ALA A 78 -4.73 -14.60 0.56
C ALA A 78 -4.54 -13.90 1.92
N VAL A 79 -3.48 -13.10 2.07
CA VAL A 79 -3.28 -12.25 3.26
C VAL A 79 -4.42 -11.26 3.43
N VAL A 80 -4.79 -10.52 2.38
CA VAL A 80 -5.92 -9.56 2.41
C VAL A 80 -7.21 -10.27 2.79
N ALA A 81 -7.49 -11.45 2.22
CA ALA A 81 -8.67 -12.23 2.58
C ALA A 81 -8.68 -12.63 4.06
N GLY A 82 -7.55 -13.10 4.60
CA GLY A 82 -7.41 -13.45 6.01
C GLY A 82 -7.62 -12.26 6.95
N ILE A 83 -7.10 -11.07 6.60
CA ILE A 83 -7.30 -9.84 7.38
C ILE A 83 -8.80 -9.49 7.47
N PHE A 84 -9.54 -9.62 6.37
CA PHE A 84 -10.96 -9.29 6.35
C PHE A 84 -11.79 -10.31 7.14
N GLU A 85 -11.41 -11.59 7.09
CA GLU A 85 -12.05 -12.64 7.89
C GLU A 85 -11.84 -12.41 9.39
N ASP A 86 -10.61 -12.08 9.78
CA ASP A 86 -10.28 -11.70 11.17
C ASP A 86 -11.05 -10.45 11.62
N LEU A 87 -11.18 -9.44 10.75
CA LEU A 87 -11.94 -8.23 11.05
C LEU A 87 -13.43 -8.51 11.26
N ARG A 88 -14.03 -9.32 10.39
CA ARG A 88 -15.43 -9.77 10.53
C ARG A 88 -15.64 -10.50 11.84
N ASP A 89 -14.75 -11.44 12.17
CA ASP A 89 -14.86 -12.24 13.39
C ASP A 89 -14.68 -11.38 14.65
N TYR A 90 -13.75 -10.42 14.60
CA TYR A 90 -13.53 -9.45 15.67
C TYR A 90 -14.78 -8.58 15.92
N ASP A 91 -15.42 -8.11 14.85
CA ASP A 91 -16.64 -7.30 14.89
C ASP A 91 -17.83 -8.08 15.40
N ALA A 92 -18.04 -9.30 14.90
CA ALA A 92 -19.10 -10.20 15.34
C ALA A 92 -19.00 -10.49 16.84
N ALA A 93 -17.79 -10.76 17.35
CA ALA A 93 -17.54 -11.00 18.76
C ALA A 93 -17.83 -9.79 19.67
N ARG A 94 -17.90 -8.58 19.11
CA ARG A 94 -18.11 -7.33 19.86
C ARG A 94 -19.41 -6.60 19.50
N SER A 95 -20.23 -7.19 18.63
CA SER A 95 -21.43 -6.55 18.08
C SER A 95 -21.13 -5.16 17.49
N ARG A 96 -19.99 -5.03 16.81
CA ARG A 96 -19.55 -3.81 16.12
C ARG A 96 -19.73 -3.97 14.61
N THR A 97 -19.65 -2.85 13.92
CA THR A 97 -19.62 -2.77 12.46
C THR A 97 -18.44 -1.89 12.10
N THR A 98 -17.40 -2.48 11.52
CA THR A 98 -16.28 -1.74 10.95
C THR A 98 -16.63 -1.33 9.53
N VAL A 99 -16.36 -0.07 9.20
CA VAL A 99 -16.46 0.47 7.85
C VAL A 99 -15.05 0.76 7.37
N LEU A 100 -14.71 0.20 6.21
CA LEU A 100 -13.43 0.45 5.56
C LEU A 100 -13.58 1.62 4.61
N VAL A 101 -12.62 2.55 4.65
CA VAL A 101 -12.62 3.74 3.80
C VAL A 101 -11.25 3.86 3.15
N TYR A 102 -11.22 4.01 1.83
CA TYR A 102 -9.99 4.30 1.09
C TYR A 102 -10.01 5.74 0.61
N PHE A 103 -8.96 6.49 0.98
CA PHE A 103 -8.73 7.87 0.54
C PHE A 103 -7.58 7.90 -0.46
N PRO A 104 -7.80 8.35 -1.70
CA PRO A 104 -6.73 8.49 -2.68
C PRO A 104 -5.89 9.74 -2.42
N SER A 105 -4.62 9.67 -2.79
CA SER A 105 -3.73 10.82 -2.92
C SER A 105 -4.00 11.60 -4.21
N VAL A 106 -3.52 12.85 -4.26
CA VAL A 106 -3.60 13.66 -5.50
C VAL A 106 -2.89 12.97 -6.67
N GLU A 107 -1.75 12.33 -6.41
CA GLU A 107 -0.99 11.62 -7.44
C GLU A 107 -1.80 10.45 -8.04
N GLU A 108 -2.45 9.65 -7.21
CA GLU A 108 -3.30 8.53 -7.65
C GLU A 108 -4.51 9.00 -8.47
N LEU A 109 -5.06 10.18 -8.15
CA LEU A 109 -6.17 10.79 -8.90
C LEU A 109 -5.71 11.37 -10.24
N GLN A 110 -4.54 11.98 -10.28
CA GLN A 110 -3.99 12.60 -11.50
C GLN A 110 -3.38 11.58 -12.47
N GLN A 111 -2.89 10.45 -11.94
CA GLN A 111 -2.22 9.41 -12.71
C GLN A 111 -2.88 8.06 -12.44
N PRO A 112 -4.01 7.76 -13.12
CA PRO A 112 -4.70 6.50 -12.96
C PRO A 112 -3.77 5.30 -13.17
N ASN A 113 -3.63 4.49 -12.13
CA ASN A 113 -2.74 3.34 -12.11
C ASN A 113 -3.56 2.04 -12.21
N ALA A 114 -3.31 1.26 -13.26
CA ALA A 114 -3.97 -0.04 -13.45
C ALA A 114 -3.68 -1.03 -12.31
N GLU A 115 -2.51 -0.95 -11.69
CA GLU A 115 -2.15 -1.76 -10.53
C GLU A 115 -2.97 -1.36 -9.29
N LEU A 116 -3.15 -0.06 -9.04
CA LEU A 116 -4.01 0.42 -7.95
C LEU A 116 -5.46 -0.02 -8.18
N ALA A 117 -6.00 0.16 -9.38
CA ALA A 117 -7.35 -0.26 -9.73
C ALA A 117 -7.54 -1.78 -9.51
N TYR A 118 -6.54 -2.58 -9.87
CA TYR A 118 -6.54 -4.02 -9.61
C TYR A 118 -6.59 -4.33 -8.11
N TRP A 119 -5.73 -3.72 -7.29
CA TRP A 119 -5.71 -3.97 -5.85
C TRP A 119 -6.97 -3.48 -5.13
N LEU A 120 -7.53 -2.33 -5.53
CA LEU A 120 -8.82 -1.86 -5.04
C LEU A 120 -9.93 -2.86 -5.38
N SER A 121 -9.92 -3.46 -6.58
CA SER A 121 -10.91 -4.49 -6.94
C SER A 121 -10.81 -5.75 -6.06
N VAL A 122 -9.60 -6.12 -5.63
CA VAL A 122 -9.37 -7.23 -4.69
C VAL A 122 -9.93 -6.88 -3.30
N VAL A 123 -9.72 -5.66 -2.83
CA VAL A 123 -10.26 -5.14 -1.56
C VAL A 123 -11.79 -5.10 -1.61
N GLU A 124 -12.37 -4.52 -2.66
CA GLU A 124 -13.83 -4.44 -2.86
C GLU A 124 -14.47 -5.82 -2.91
N SER A 125 -13.85 -6.78 -3.61
CA SER A 125 -14.35 -8.15 -3.70
C SER A 125 -14.36 -8.83 -2.33
N ASN A 126 -13.31 -8.67 -1.52
CA ASN A 126 -13.27 -9.24 -0.18
C ASN A 126 -14.25 -8.55 0.77
N ALA A 127 -14.36 -7.22 0.73
CA ALA A 127 -15.33 -6.46 1.51
C ALA A 127 -16.75 -6.96 1.23
N ARG A 128 -17.11 -7.06 -0.06
CA ARG A 128 -18.43 -7.54 -0.51
C ARG A 128 -18.69 -8.98 -0.09
N ARG A 129 -17.72 -9.87 -0.27
CA ARG A 129 -17.84 -11.30 0.09
C ARG A 129 -18.16 -11.51 1.57
N LEU A 130 -17.60 -10.66 2.43
CA LEU A 130 -17.72 -10.77 3.88
C LEU A 130 -18.72 -9.79 4.50
N ASP A 131 -19.50 -9.12 3.65
CA ASP A 131 -20.49 -8.12 4.03
C ASP A 131 -19.93 -6.96 4.88
N ILE A 132 -18.69 -6.56 4.61
CA ILE A 132 -18.04 -5.42 5.25
C ILE A 132 -18.32 -4.16 4.40
N PRO A 133 -18.88 -3.07 4.97
CA PRO A 133 -18.99 -1.80 4.27
C PRO A 133 -17.63 -1.27 3.83
N PHE A 134 -17.50 -0.93 2.54
CA PHE A 134 -16.30 -0.34 1.98
C PHE A 134 -16.66 0.86 1.10
N ILE A 135 -16.05 2.00 1.39
CA ILE A 135 -16.25 3.26 0.68
C ILE A 135 -14.94 3.63 0.00
N ASN A 136 -14.98 3.65 -1.34
CA ASN A 136 -13.83 3.96 -2.17
C ASN A 136 -13.92 5.41 -2.66
N PHE A 137 -13.14 6.32 -2.10
CA PHE A 137 -13.20 7.72 -2.53
C PHE A 137 -12.58 7.98 -3.91
N VAL A 138 -11.92 7.02 -4.55
CA VAL A 138 -11.42 7.19 -5.92
C VAL A 138 -12.56 7.50 -6.88
N SER A 139 -13.70 6.81 -6.76
CA SER A 139 -14.85 7.09 -7.62
C SER A 139 -15.46 8.45 -7.33
N VAL A 140 -15.58 8.82 -6.04
CA VAL A 140 -16.13 10.11 -5.60
C VAL A 140 -15.31 11.27 -6.17
N PHE A 141 -13.98 11.23 -6.02
CA PHE A 141 -13.12 12.26 -6.60
C PHE A 141 -13.02 12.18 -8.13
N GLY A 142 -13.17 10.99 -8.71
CA GLY A 142 -13.14 10.79 -10.16
C GLY A 142 -14.30 11.41 -10.92
N GLU A 143 -15.40 11.73 -10.24
CA GLU A 143 -16.55 12.45 -10.81
C GLU A 143 -16.33 13.97 -10.89
N LEU A 144 -15.32 14.49 -10.18
CA LEU A 144 -15.01 15.91 -10.14
C LEU A 144 -14.02 16.32 -11.25
N PRO A 145 -14.09 17.56 -11.77
CA PRO A 145 -13.06 18.11 -12.63
C PRO A 145 -11.69 18.12 -11.93
N ALA A 146 -10.62 17.78 -12.66
CA ALA A 146 -9.25 17.69 -12.09
C ALA A 146 -8.76 18.99 -11.42
N ALA A 147 -9.20 20.15 -11.92
CA ALA A 147 -8.90 21.45 -11.33
C ALA A 147 -9.52 21.60 -9.94
N ASP A 148 -10.76 21.11 -9.77
CA ASP A 148 -11.49 21.17 -8.50
C ASP A 148 -10.87 20.20 -7.49
N VAL A 149 -10.48 19.00 -7.94
CA VAL A 149 -9.81 18.00 -7.09
C VAL A 149 -8.54 18.56 -6.45
N THR A 150 -7.70 19.26 -7.21
CA THR A 150 -6.43 19.78 -6.68
C THR A 150 -6.65 20.79 -5.55
N GLY A 151 -7.73 21.58 -5.61
CA GLY A 151 -8.10 22.54 -4.56
C GLY A 151 -8.62 21.90 -3.26
N LEU A 152 -8.91 20.60 -3.27
CA LEU A 152 -9.36 19.85 -2.09
C LEU A 152 -8.20 19.34 -1.23
N PHE A 153 -6.96 19.60 -1.62
CA PHE A 153 -5.76 19.19 -0.88
C PHE A 153 -4.89 20.42 -0.53
N ALA A 154 -4.39 20.47 0.70
CA ALA A 154 -3.62 21.61 1.22
C ALA A 154 -2.12 21.54 0.84
N ASP A 155 -1.55 20.33 0.79
CA ASP A 155 -0.13 20.08 0.53
C ASP A 155 0.10 18.87 -0.39
N GLY A 156 -0.92 18.51 -1.16
CA GLY A 156 -0.90 17.34 -2.06
C GLY A 156 -1.19 16.00 -1.37
N TYR A 157 -1.21 15.96 -0.03
CA TYR A 157 -1.43 14.73 0.74
C TYR A 157 -2.53 14.85 1.80
N HIS A 158 -2.68 16.02 2.43
CA HIS A 158 -3.75 16.30 3.37
C HIS A 158 -4.91 17.04 2.69
N PHE A 159 -6.14 16.73 3.11
CA PHE A 159 -7.31 17.47 2.65
C PHE A 159 -7.29 18.91 3.18
N SER A 160 -7.70 19.86 2.34
CA SER A 160 -8.04 21.23 2.77
C SER A 160 -9.31 21.22 3.62
N ASP A 161 -9.71 22.38 4.13
CA ASP A 161 -10.99 22.51 4.85
C ASP A 161 -12.17 22.13 3.93
N GLU A 162 -12.14 22.54 2.67
CA GLU A 162 -13.12 22.15 1.65
C GLU A 162 -13.06 20.66 1.33
N GLY A 163 -11.86 20.08 1.25
CA GLY A 163 -11.67 18.64 1.05
C GLY A 163 -12.23 17.82 2.20
N ASN A 164 -11.96 18.22 3.44
CA ASN A 164 -12.52 17.58 4.63
C ASN A 164 -14.05 17.71 4.67
N ALA A 165 -14.59 18.88 4.30
CA ALA A 165 -16.04 19.10 4.25
C ALA A 165 -16.71 18.21 3.20
N LEU A 166 -16.11 18.07 2.01
CA LEU A 166 -16.56 17.11 0.99
C LEU A 166 -16.55 15.69 1.55
N VAL A 167 -15.39 15.22 2.01
CA VAL A 167 -15.22 13.85 2.53
C VAL A 167 -16.23 13.55 3.64
N ALA A 168 -16.42 14.47 4.59
CA ALA A 168 -17.37 14.28 5.68
C ALA A 168 -18.82 14.15 5.19
N ARG A 169 -19.23 14.97 4.21
CA ARG A 169 -20.57 14.89 3.62
C ARG A 169 -20.78 13.57 2.89
N GLU A 170 -19.88 13.23 1.96
CA GLU A 170 -20.00 12.01 1.16
C GLU A 170 -19.94 10.76 2.05
N LEU A 171 -19.05 10.74 3.04
CA LEU A 171 -18.97 9.65 4.02
C LEU A 171 -20.29 9.51 4.79
N LEU A 172 -20.86 10.61 5.27
CA LEU A 172 -22.13 10.56 6.01
C LEU A 172 -23.29 10.07 5.13
N GLU A 173 -23.33 10.48 3.86
CA GLU A 173 -24.33 10.02 2.90
C GLU A 173 -24.21 8.51 2.65
N HIS A 174 -23.01 8.02 2.34
CA HIS A 174 -22.76 6.59 2.14
C HIS A 174 -23.13 5.76 3.38
N LEU A 175 -22.81 6.24 4.59
CA LEU A 175 -23.13 5.54 5.84
C LEU A 175 -24.64 5.54 6.13
N ARG A 176 -25.40 6.53 5.67
CA ARG A 176 -26.87 6.58 5.81
C ARG A 176 -27.57 5.69 4.80
N ASP A 177 -27.03 5.57 3.60
CA ASP A 177 -27.62 4.79 2.52
C ASP A 177 -27.32 3.29 2.64
N ASP A 178 -26.25 2.92 3.34
CA ASP A 178 -25.92 1.53 3.62
C ASP A 178 -26.76 0.97 4.79
N PRO A 179 -27.63 -0.04 4.57
CA PRO A 179 -28.47 -0.61 5.62
C PRO A 179 -27.71 -1.15 6.83
N ARG A 180 -26.44 -1.54 6.65
CA ARG A 180 -25.58 -2.12 7.69
C ARG A 180 -25.13 -1.07 8.70
N THR A 181 -25.02 0.18 8.27
CA THR A 181 -24.59 1.31 9.11
C THR A 181 -25.75 2.25 9.47
N ALA A 182 -26.77 2.36 8.61
CA ALA A 182 -27.90 3.27 8.78
C ALA A 182 -28.60 3.12 10.14
N ALA A 183 -28.83 1.89 10.60
CA ALA A 183 -29.49 1.62 11.87
C ALA A 183 -28.70 2.11 13.10
N ARG A 184 -27.38 2.35 12.95
CA ARG A 184 -26.51 2.84 14.03
C ARG A 184 -26.40 4.37 14.07
N LEU A 185 -26.92 5.07 13.07
CA LEU A 185 -26.85 6.52 12.92
C LEU A 185 -28.14 7.26 13.31
N GLN A 186 -29.18 6.53 13.73
CA GLN A 186 -30.44 7.07 14.28
C GLN A 186 -30.31 7.36 15.77
#